data_AF-A0A2J0MS02-F1
#
_entry.id   AF-A0A2J0MS02-F1
#
_cell.length_a   1.000
_cell.length_b   1.000
_cell.length_c   1.000
_cell.angle_alpha   90.00
_cell.angle_beta   90.00
_cell.angle_gamma   90.00
#
_symmetry.space_group_name_H-M   'P 1'
#
loop_
_entity.id
_entity.type
_entity.pdbx_description
1 polymer ?
#
loop_
_entity_poly.entity_id
_entity_poly.type
_entity_poly.pdbx_seq_one_letter_code
_entity_poly.pdbx_strand_id
1 'polypeptide(L)'
;MRIRLLEKDLSLLFLKTKTSQKNASLNKLASLFNVNKRTLINWKRGKTTMPEYVFKRLVKLSRLESHNFSFKILPEFWHIKKAGRKGAYARMKLYGNIGTPEGRKKGGLASIITHKKNNTLFNNIKSIKRPQKSERLAELLGILFGDGHLSAYQASITTNAKTDKEHAIFTQKLIAELFRIKVSLKLRKKMSVVDIIASSRRLVKFLNRAGMPIGDKIKNNLTVPSWIKQKKIYKKAFIRGLFDTDGCIYLDKHRIKSKQYKHLGWAITSYASKLVIDILDILKDLGFSPTNRATQKSVYLRRQEEIHNYFKKIKTNNPKHGNRFIKFIGEVPKWS
;
A
#
# COMPACT_ATOMS: atom_id res chain seq x y z
N MET A 1 -32.41 -11.30 39.35
CA MET A 1 -31.44 -12.37 39.70
C MET A 1 -31.95 -13.74 39.26
N ARG A 2 -31.08 -14.75 39.20
CA ARG A 2 -31.38 -16.12 38.77
C ARG A 2 -31.07 -17.10 39.90
N ILE A 3 -31.91 -18.10 40.08
CA ILE A 3 -31.76 -19.11 41.13
C ILE A 3 -31.33 -20.44 40.51
N ARG A 4 -30.30 -21.04 41.10
CA ARG A 4 -29.83 -22.40 40.80
C ARG A 4 -29.97 -23.27 42.03
N LEU A 5 -30.84 -24.27 41.92
CA LEU A 5 -31.11 -25.29 42.94
C LEU A 5 -30.34 -26.58 42.62
N LEU A 6 -30.13 -27.42 43.64
CA LEU A 6 -29.68 -28.81 43.44
C LEU A 6 -30.79 -29.65 42.80
N GLU A 7 -30.41 -30.75 42.14
CA GLU A 7 -31.36 -31.60 41.41
C GLU A 7 -32.40 -32.27 42.32
N LYS A 8 -32.00 -32.63 43.54
CA LYS A 8 -32.89 -33.16 44.59
C LYS A 8 -33.94 -32.13 45.01
N ASP A 9 -33.50 -30.88 45.21
CA ASP A 9 -34.35 -29.75 45.62
C ASP A 9 -35.31 -29.30 44.51
N LEU A 10 -34.86 -29.33 43.25
CA LEU A 10 -35.73 -29.12 42.09
C LEU A 10 -36.83 -30.17 42.02
N SER A 11 -36.47 -31.44 42.19
CA SER A 11 -37.42 -32.55 42.16
C SER A 11 -38.46 -32.43 43.27
N LEU A 12 -38.02 -32.10 44.49
CA LEU A 12 -38.88 -31.84 45.65
C LEU A 12 -39.80 -30.64 45.45
N LEU A 13 -39.26 -29.50 45.00
CA LEU A 13 -40.02 -28.26 44.76
C LEU A 13 -41.14 -28.50 43.75
N PHE A 14 -40.83 -29.13 42.61
CA PHE A 14 -41.82 -29.38 41.56
C PHE A 14 -42.82 -30.48 41.93
N LEU A 15 -42.42 -31.49 42.72
CA LEU A 15 -43.33 -32.52 43.23
C LEU A 15 -44.34 -31.91 44.20
N LYS A 16 -43.87 -31.17 45.21
CA LYS A 16 -44.72 -30.54 46.23
C LYS A 16 -45.61 -29.45 45.64
N THR A 17 -45.10 -28.66 44.69
CA THR A 17 -45.94 -27.71 43.94
C THR A 17 -47.06 -28.42 43.19
N LYS A 18 -46.79 -29.58 42.57
CA LYS A 18 -47.82 -30.36 41.86
C LYS A 18 -48.86 -30.93 42.82
N THR A 19 -48.45 -31.50 43.95
CA THR A 19 -49.36 -32.05 44.97
C THR A 19 -50.25 -30.97 45.58
N SER A 20 -49.69 -29.81 45.94
CA SER A 20 -50.44 -28.68 46.52
C SER A 20 -51.42 -28.02 45.53
N GLN A 21 -51.21 -28.21 44.23
CA GLN A 21 -52.09 -27.70 43.16
C GLN A 21 -53.00 -28.79 42.57
N LYS A 22 -53.51 -29.71 43.41
CA LYS A 22 -54.44 -30.79 43.01
C LYS A 22 -53.92 -31.58 41.79
N ASN A 23 -52.65 -31.95 41.79
CA ASN A 23 -52.00 -32.67 40.68
C ASN A 23 -52.06 -31.96 39.32
N ALA A 24 -52.02 -30.62 39.31
CA ALA A 24 -52.04 -29.80 38.10
C ALA A 24 -51.06 -30.28 37.02
N SER A 25 -51.52 -30.24 35.76
CA SER A 25 -50.69 -30.57 34.61
C SER A 25 -49.56 -29.52 34.45
N LEU A 26 -48.45 -29.93 33.85
CA LEU A 26 -47.33 -29.01 33.57
C LEU A 26 -47.76 -27.83 32.68
N ASN A 27 -48.80 -27.99 31.86
CA ASN A 27 -49.36 -26.92 31.02
C ASN A 27 -50.05 -25.86 31.89
N LYS A 28 -50.82 -26.29 32.89
CA LYS A 28 -51.49 -25.40 33.85
C LYS A 28 -50.50 -24.67 34.74
N LEU A 29 -49.41 -25.33 35.13
CA LEU A 29 -48.31 -24.66 35.84
C LEU A 29 -47.58 -23.65 34.94
N ALA A 30 -47.38 -23.98 33.66
CA ALA A 30 -46.71 -23.08 32.72
C ALA A 30 -47.53 -21.80 32.44
N SER A 31 -48.86 -21.91 32.34
CA SER A 31 -49.74 -20.75 32.16
C SER A 31 -49.73 -19.81 33.38
N LEU A 32 -49.66 -20.34 34.60
CA LEU A 32 -49.57 -19.54 35.85
C LEU A 32 -48.34 -18.63 35.91
N PHE A 33 -47.24 -19.02 35.26
CA PHE A 33 -46.00 -18.23 35.20
C PHE A 33 -45.82 -17.47 33.89
N ASN A 34 -46.79 -17.55 32.97
CA ASN A 34 -46.71 -17.03 31.61
C ASN A 34 -45.42 -17.47 30.88
N VAL A 35 -45.09 -18.77 30.97
CA VAL A 35 -43.92 -19.35 30.29
C VAL A 35 -44.31 -20.55 29.46
N ASN A 36 -43.51 -20.86 28.45
CA ASN A 36 -43.68 -22.09 27.68
C ASN A 36 -43.41 -23.33 28.55
N LYS A 37 -44.19 -24.39 28.36
CA LYS A 37 -44.00 -25.71 29.00
C LYS A 37 -42.54 -26.19 28.95
N ARG A 38 -41.86 -25.99 27.81
CA ARG A 38 -40.45 -26.37 27.62
C ARG A 38 -39.52 -25.66 28.60
N THR A 39 -39.77 -24.39 28.90
CA THR A 39 -38.99 -23.61 29.87
C THR A 39 -39.14 -24.20 31.27
N LEU A 40 -40.36 -24.55 31.65
CA LEU A 40 -40.65 -25.16 32.96
C LEU A 40 -40.03 -26.57 33.08
N ILE A 41 -40.03 -27.36 32.02
CA ILE A 41 -39.31 -28.65 31.96
C ILE A 41 -37.79 -28.45 32.09
N ASN A 42 -37.22 -27.44 31.42
CA ASN A 42 -35.79 -27.15 31.50
C ASN A 42 -35.37 -26.69 32.91
N TRP A 43 -36.24 -25.95 33.61
CA TRP A 43 -36.05 -25.62 35.03
C TRP A 43 -36.12 -26.86 35.91
N LYS A 44 -37.15 -27.70 35.75
CA LYS A 44 -37.29 -28.96 36.51
C LYS A 44 -36.08 -29.88 36.35
N ARG A 45 -35.53 -29.96 35.13
CA ARG A 45 -34.33 -30.76 34.81
C ARG A 45 -33.00 -30.07 35.15
N GLY A 46 -33.02 -28.88 35.74
CA GLY A 46 -31.81 -28.11 36.06
C GLY A 46 -30.98 -27.65 34.85
N LYS A 47 -31.50 -27.77 33.62
CA LYS A 47 -30.80 -27.39 32.38
C LYS A 47 -30.61 -25.87 32.28
N THR A 48 -31.55 -25.10 32.84
CA THR A 48 -31.51 -23.64 32.86
C THR A 48 -31.82 -23.14 34.26
N THR A 49 -31.25 -22.00 34.66
CA THR A 49 -31.61 -21.32 35.91
C THR A 49 -32.95 -20.62 35.79
N MET A 50 -33.69 -20.51 36.88
CA MET A 50 -35.00 -19.83 36.91
C MET A 50 -34.88 -18.40 37.45
N PRO A 51 -35.75 -17.45 37.08
CA PRO A 51 -35.81 -16.16 37.74
C PRO A 51 -36.18 -16.29 39.23
N GLU A 52 -35.66 -15.40 40.06
CA GLU A 52 -35.95 -15.39 41.49
C GLU A 52 -37.44 -15.23 41.82
N TYR A 53 -38.16 -14.37 41.07
CA TYR A 53 -39.60 -14.19 41.28
C TYR A 53 -40.39 -15.48 41.03
N VAL A 54 -39.96 -16.30 40.05
CA VAL A 54 -40.59 -17.60 39.76
C VAL A 54 -40.35 -18.57 40.91
N PHE A 55 -39.12 -18.62 41.43
CA PHE A 55 -38.78 -19.46 42.57
C PHE A 55 -39.61 -19.10 43.81
N LYS A 56 -39.67 -17.82 44.20
CA LYS A 56 -40.47 -17.36 45.36
C LYS A 56 -41.94 -17.75 45.23
N ARG A 57 -42.51 -17.62 44.01
CA ARG A 57 -43.89 -18.04 43.74
C ARG A 57 -44.07 -19.56 43.79
N LEU A 58 -43.11 -20.35 43.28
CA LEU A 58 -43.14 -21.81 43.39
C LEU A 58 -43.08 -22.28 44.84
N VAL A 59 -42.19 -21.67 45.65
CA VAL A 59 -42.06 -21.96 47.09
C VAL A 59 -43.39 -21.68 47.79
N LYS A 60 -44.01 -20.51 47.55
CA LYS A 60 -45.34 -20.16 48.08
C LYS A 60 -46.43 -21.16 47.68
N LEU A 61 -46.48 -21.58 46.42
CA LEU A 61 -47.46 -22.57 45.92
C LEU A 61 -47.21 -23.97 46.49
N SER A 62 -45.96 -24.31 46.81
CA SER A 62 -45.58 -25.59 47.39
C SER A 62 -45.88 -25.70 48.89
N ARG A 63 -46.24 -24.59 49.56
CA ARG A 63 -46.41 -24.48 51.03
C ARG A 63 -45.16 -24.86 51.81
N LEU A 64 -43.99 -24.63 51.23
CA LEU A 64 -42.70 -24.83 51.88
C LEU A 64 -42.04 -23.47 52.14
N GLU A 65 -41.07 -23.45 53.05
CA GLU A 65 -40.26 -22.27 53.28
C GLU A 65 -39.00 -22.26 52.41
N SER A 66 -38.44 -21.07 52.18
CA SER A 66 -37.25 -20.92 51.34
C SER A 66 -36.00 -21.56 51.96
N HIS A 67 -35.96 -21.71 53.29
CA HIS A 67 -34.87 -22.35 54.04
C HIS A 67 -34.79 -23.87 53.82
N ASN A 68 -35.86 -24.50 53.30
CA ASN A 68 -35.92 -25.93 53.00
C ASN A 68 -35.14 -26.30 51.73
N PHE A 69 -34.57 -25.33 51.02
CA PHE A 69 -33.90 -25.54 49.74
C PHE A 69 -32.49 -24.96 49.76
N SER A 70 -31.52 -25.72 49.25
CA SER A 70 -30.17 -25.22 49.01
C SER A 70 -30.10 -24.58 47.62
N PHE A 71 -30.01 -23.26 47.56
CA PHE A 71 -29.94 -22.53 46.29
C PHE A 71 -28.84 -21.47 46.24
N LYS A 72 -28.32 -21.26 45.03
CA LYS A 72 -27.37 -20.17 44.73
C LYS A 72 -28.08 -19.08 43.96
N ILE A 73 -27.96 -17.84 44.44
CA ILE A 73 -28.39 -16.65 43.72
C ILE A 73 -27.26 -16.26 42.75
N LEU A 74 -27.61 -16.15 41.49
CA LEU A 74 -26.71 -15.76 40.40
C LEU A 74 -27.18 -14.43 39.82
N PRO A 75 -26.27 -13.51 39.46
CA PRO A 75 -26.62 -12.32 38.71
C PRO A 75 -27.33 -12.67 37.39
N GLU A 76 -28.11 -11.71 36.89
CA GLU A 76 -28.60 -11.81 35.53
C GLU A 76 -27.42 -11.86 34.55
N PHE A 77 -27.56 -12.62 33.45
CA PHE A 77 -26.48 -12.78 32.47
C PHE A 77 -25.14 -13.39 32.98
N TRP A 78 -25.13 -14.08 34.13
CA TRP A 78 -23.93 -14.69 34.72
C TRP A 78 -23.08 -15.55 33.75
N HIS A 79 -23.70 -16.12 32.71
CA HIS A 79 -23.06 -17.00 31.74
C HIS A 79 -22.39 -16.25 30.57
N ILE A 80 -22.64 -14.95 30.38
CA ILE A 80 -22.13 -14.17 29.24
C ILE A 80 -20.61 -14.23 29.17
N LYS A 81 -19.91 -14.04 30.30
CA LYS A 81 -18.43 -14.08 30.33
C LYS A 81 -17.88 -15.42 29.84
N LYS A 82 -18.49 -16.54 30.27
CA LYS A 82 -18.09 -17.90 29.85
C LYS A 82 -18.41 -18.15 28.38
N ALA A 83 -19.59 -17.72 27.91
CA ALA A 83 -20.00 -17.84 26.52
C ALA A 83 -19.10 -17.00 25.60
N GLY A 84 -18.81 -15.75 25.97
CA GLY A 84 -17.91 -14.85 25.27
C GLY A 84 -16.50 -15.44 25.15
N ARG A 85 -15.95 -16.01 26.24
CA ARG A 85 -14.65 -16.70 26.20
C ARG A 85 -14.65 -17.89 25.23
N LYS A 86 -15.70 -18.72 25.23
CA LYS A 86 -15.83 -19.83 24.27
C LYS A 86 -15.91 -19.33 22.82
N GLY A 87 -16.69 -18.29 22.57
CA GLY A 87 -16.79 -17.65 21.26
C GLY A 87 -15.45 -17.08 20.78
N ALA A 88 -14.71 -16.41 21.68
CA ALA A 88 -13.38 -15.89 21.39
C ALA A 88 -12.40 -17.01 20.99
N TYR A 89 -12.36 -18.12 21.73
CA TYR A 89 -11.51 -19.27 21.37
C TYR A 89 -11.90 -19.88 20.02
N ALA A 90 -13.19 -20.03 19.74
CA ALA A 90 -13.66 -20.54 18.45
C ALA A 90 -13.22 -19.62 17.28
N ARG A 91 -13.40 -18.30 17.45
CA ARG A 91 -12.93 -17.29 16.49
C ARG A 91 -11.42 -17.36 16.29
N MET A 92 -10.63 -17.48 17.37
CA MET A 92 -9.17 -17.57 17.30
C MET A 92 -8.70 -18.82 16.54
N LYS A 93 -9.40 -19.95 16.67
CA LYS A 93 -9.08 -21.16 15.88
C LYS A 93 -9.25 -20.90 14.38
N LEU A 94 -10.35 -20.24 13.98
CA LEU A 94 -10.64 -19.92 12.58
C LEU A 94 -9.66 -18.90 12.01
N TYR A 95 -9.51 -17.74 12.68
CA TYR A 95 -8.86 -16.56 12.10
C TYR A 95 -7.49 -16.25 12.71
N GLY A 96 -7.08 -16.94 13.77
CA GLY A 96 -5.87 -16.63 14.53
C GLY A 96 -6.10 -15.58 15.62
N ASN A 97 -5.04 -15.29 16.39
CA ASN A 97 -5.08 -14.27 17.44
C ASN A 97 -5.08 -12.85 16.84
N ILE A 98 -6.06 -12.02 17.19
CA ILE A 98 -6.19 -10.64 16.69
C ILE A 98 -5.02 -9.77 17.17
N GLY A 99 -4.47 -10.07 18.35
CA GLY A 99 -3.35 -9.33 18.94
C GLY A 99 -2.02 -9.59 18.23
N THR A 100 -1.90 -10.63 17.39
CA THR A 100 -0.64 -10.97 16.74
C THR A 100 -0.63 -10.60 15.25
N PRO A 101 0.52 -10.22 14.67
CA PRO A 101 0.66 -10.01 13.23
C PRO A 101 0.22 -11.22 12.39
N GLU A 102 0.51 -12.43 12.86
CA GLU A 102 0.20 -13.68 12.17
C GLU A 102 -1.31 -13.93 12.11
N GLY A 103 -2.03 -13.71 13.21
CA GLY A 103 -3.48 -13.86 13.23
C GLY A 103 -4.16 -12.78 12.39
N ARG A 104 -3.68 -11.53 12.43
CA ARG A 104 -4.17 -10.48 11.51
C ARG A 104 -3.95 -10.86 10.04
N LYS A 105 -2.79 -11.43 9.70
CA LYS A 105 -2.50 -11.93 8.34
C LYS A 105 -3.45 -13.07 7.95
N LYS A 106 -3.68 -14.05 8.83
CA LYS A 106 -4.58 -15.18 8.59
C LYS A 106 -6.02 -14.71 8.38
N GLY A 107 -6.52 -13.80 9.22
CA GLY A 107 -7.84 -13.19 9.07
C GLY A 107 -7.98 -12.43 7.74
N GLY A 108 -6.96 -11.66 7.35
CA GLY A 108 -6.92 -10.97 6.06
C GLY A 108 -6.96 -11.92 4.85
N LEU A 109 -6.22 -13.03 4.91
CA LEU A 109 -6.25 -14.05 3.86
C LEU A 109 -7.63 -14.72 3.75
N ALA A 110 -8.24 -15.07 4.88
CA ALA A 110 -9.59 -15.62 4.90
C ALA A 110 -10.62 -14.64 4.31
N SER A 111 -10.51 -13.35 4.65
CA SER A 111 -11.34 -12.28 4.07
C SER A 111 -11.19 -12.20 2.55
N ILE A 112 -9.95 -12.23 2.02
CA ILE A 112 -9.70 -12.22 0.57
C ILE A 112 -10.35 -13.44 -0.11
N ILE A 113 -10.26 -14.64 0.47
CA ILE A 113 -10.88 -15.86 -0.06
C ILE A 113 -12.41 -15.70 -0.11
N THR A 114 -13.02 -15.21 0.96
CA THR A 114 -14.47 -14.95 1.03
C THR A 114 -14.91 -13.92 0.00
N HIS A 115 -14.20 -12.79 -0.11
CA HIS A 115 -14.50 -11.74 -1.09
C HIS A 115 -14.37 -12.22 -2.53
N LYS A 116 -13.40 -13.10 -2.81
CA LYS A 116 -13.24 -13.75 -4.11
C LYS A 116 -14.39 -14.71 -4.40
N LYS A 117 -14.81 -15.53 -3.42
CA LYS A 117 -15.94 -16.45 -3.55
C LYS A 117 -17.24 -15.70 -3.81
N ASN A 118 -17.45 -14.59 -3.11
CA ASN A 118 -18.67 -13.79 -3.20
C ASN A 118 -18.64 -12.76 -4.34
N ASN A 119 -17.62 -12.79 -5.20
CA ASN A 119 -17.41 -11.87 -6.32
C ASN A 119 -17.65 -10.39 -6.00
N THR A 120 -17.22 -9.95 -4.80
CA THR A 120 -17.39 -8.56 -4.37
C THR A 120 -16.37 -7.64 -5.07
N LEU A 121 -16.65 -6.33 -5.14
CA LEU A 121 -15.73 -5.29 -5.65
C LEU A 121 -14.53 -5.02 -4.71
N PHE A 122 -14.11 -6.00 -3.91
CA PHE A 122 -13.02 -5.83 -2.95
C PHE A 122 -11.69 -5.65 -3.68
N ASN A 123 -11.03 -4.52 -3.41
CA ASN A 123 -9.78 -4.15 -4.08
C ASN A 123 -8.61 -5.02 -3.60
N ASN A 124 -8.22 -5.99 -4.43
CA ASN A 124 -7.04 -6.80 -4.20
C ASN A 124 -5.75 -6.09 -4.63
N ILE A 125 -4.62 -6.49 -4.02
CA ILE A 125 -3.31 -5.99 -4.42
C ILE A 125 -3.03 -6.42 -5.87
N LYS A 126 -2.90 -5.43 -6.76
CA LYS A 126 -2.60 -5.63 -8.18
C LYS A 126 -1.34 -6.49 -8.37
N SER A 127 -1.44 -7.52 -9.20
CA SER A 127 -0.26 -8.23 -9.72
C SER A 127 0.53 -7.32 -10.66
N ILE A 128 1.84 -7.55 -10.73
CA ILE A 128 2.73 -6.85 -11.67
C ILE A 128 3.63 -7.89 -12.30
N LYS A 129 4.03 -7.68 -13.56
CA LYS A 129 5.22 -8.32 -14.13
C LYS A 129 6.45 -7.76 -13.43
N ARG A 130 7.41 -8.60 -13.07
CA ARG A 130 8.71 -8.17 -12.53
C ARG A 130 9.73 -8.26 -13.66
N PRO A 131 10.11 -7.13 -14.29
CA PRO A 131 11.10 -7.16 -15.36
C PRO A 131 12.47 -7.54 -14.80
N GLN A 132 13.27 -8.24 -15.59
CA GLN A 132 14.69 -8.38 -15.32
C GLN A 132 15.42 -7.05 -15.55
N LYS A 133 16.64 -6.94 -15.03
CA LYS A 133 17.54 -5.81 -15.29
C LYS A 133 17.73 -5.67 -16.80
N SER A 134 17.37 -4.51 -17.34
CA SER A 134 17.35 -4.23 -18.78
C SER A 134 17.56 -2.75 -19.03
N GLU A 135 17.89 -2.38 -20.26
CA GLU A 135 18.02 -0.97 -20.68
C GLU A 135 16.77 -0.16 -20.36
N ARG A 136 15.60 -0.71 -20.73
CA ARG A 136 14.29 -0.07 -20.49
C ARG A 136 14.05 0.20 -19.01
N LEU A 137 14.45 -0.71 -18.13
CA LEU A 137 14.34 -0.51 -16.68
C LEU A 137 15.35 0.53 -16.17
N ALA A 138 16.58 0.53 -16.69
CA ALA A 138 17.59 1.51 -16.33
C ALA A 138 17.18 2.93 -16.75
N GLU A 139 16.61 3.07 -17.94
CA GLU A 139 16.05 4.33 -18.43
C GLU A 139 14.89 4.82 -17.58
N LEU A 140 13.95 3.94 -17.23
CA LEU A 140 12.86 4.30 -16.33
C LEU A 140 13.38 4.78 -14.97
N LEU A 141 14.44 4.17 -14.43
CA LEU A 141 15.06 4.65 -13.20
C LEU A 141 15.70 6.02 -13.38
N GLY A 142 16.34 6.30 -14.52
CA GLY A 142 16.84 7.64 -14.85
C GLY A 142 15.73 8.69 -14.79
N ILE A 143 14.60 8.43 -15.46
CA ILE A 143 13.41 9.30 -15.45
C ILE A 143 12.88 9.48 -14.03
N LEU A 144 12.81 8.41 -13.24
CA LEU A 144 12.32 8.47 -11.86
C LEU A 144 13.27 9.24 -10.94
N PHE A 145 14.58 9.19 -11.19
CA PHE A 145 15.57 9.87 -10.38
C PHE A 145 15.46 11.39 -10.53
N GLY A 146 15.11 11.88 -11.72
CA GLY A 146 14.79 13.30 -11.92
C GLY A 146 13.40 13.68 -11.44
N ASP A 147 12.39 13.56 -12.29
CA ASP A 147 11.02 14.03 -12.03
C ASP A 147 10.12 13.05 -11.25
N GLY A 148 10.63 11.86 -10.90
CA GLY A 148 9.83 10.83 -10.23
C GLY A 148 9.64 11.01 -8.73
N HIS A 149 8.69 10.30 -8.16
CA HIS A 149 8.48 10.16 -6.72
C HIS A 149 7.88 8.80 -6.40
N LEU A 150 8.35 8.17 -5.32
CA LEU A 150 7.75 6.96 -4.77
C LEU A 150 7.11 7.25 -3.42
N SER A 151 5.79 7.09 -3.35
CA SER A 151 5.06 7.01 -2.09
C SER A 151 4.92 5.55 -1.66
N ALA A 152 4.29 5.29 -0.50
CA ALA A 152 4.05 3.93 -0.01
C ALA A 152 3.21 3.06 -0.97
N TYR A 153 2.43 3.67 -1.86
CA TYR A 153 1.45 2.98 -2.71
C TYR A 153 1.53 3.31 -4.20
N GLN A 154 2.24 4.37 -4.58
CA GLN A 154 2.24 4.88 -5.94
C GLN A 154 3.65 5.30 -6.37
N ALA A 155 3.96 5.02 -7.63
CA ALA A 155 5.02 5.72 -8.35
C ALA A 155 4.37 6.83 -9.18
N SER A 156 4.89 8.05 -9.08
CA SER A 156 4.42 9.20 -9.84
C SER A 156 5.57 9.91 -10.52
N ILE A 157 5.36 10.45 -11.71
CA ILE A 157 6.29 11.35 -12.40
C ILE A 157 5.50 12.58 -12.80
N THR A 158 6.02 13.77 -12.51
CA THR A 158 5.33 15.03 -12.74
C THR A 158 6.15 15.85 -13.72
N THR A 159 5.59 16.17 -14.88
CA THR A 159 6.31 16.91 -15.92
C THR A 159 5.42 17.98 -16.56
N ASN A 160 6.00 18.82 -17.43
CA ASN A 160 5.28 19.91 -18.08
C ASN A 160 4.33 19.39 -19.18
N ALA A 161 3.06 19.75 -19.10
CA ALA A 161 2.03 19.28 -20.01
C ALA A 161 2.12 19.83 -21.44
N LYS A 162 2.86 20.93 -21.65
CA LYS A 162 3.04 21.55 -22.96
C LYS A 162 4.33 21.07 -23.61
N THR A 163 5.46 21.21 -22.92
CA THR A 163 6.78 20.95 -23.50
C THR A 163 7.18 19.48 -23.49
N ASP A 164 6.65 18.68 -22.57
CA ASP A 164 7.11 17.32 -22.30
C ASP A 164 5.98 16.28 -22.46
N LYS A 165 4.89 16.65 -23.15
CA LYS A 165 3.70 15.80 -23.36
C LYS A 165 4.02 14.47 -24.04
N GLU A 166 4.81 14.51 -25.11
CA GLU A 166 5.20 13.31 -25.86
C GLU A 166 6.09 12.39 -25.02
N HIS A 167 7.02 12.97 -24.26
CA HIS A 167 7.85 12.23 -23.31
C HIS A 167 6.99 11.61 -22.18
N ALA A 168 5.94 12.30 -21.72
CA ALA A 168 5.01 11.74 -20.74
C ALA A 168 4.23 10.52 -21.28
N ILE A 169 3.82 10.56 -22.55
CA ILE A 169 3.16 9.42 -23.23
C ILE A 169 4.16 8.26 -23.39
N PHE A 170 5.40 8.54 -23.80
CA PHE A 170 6.46 7.54 -23.87
C PHE A 170 6.68 6.86 -22.51
N THR A 171 6.83 7.65 -21.45
CA THR A 171 7.05 7.17 -20.08
C THR A 171 5.86 6.33 -19.58
N GLN A 172 4.62 6.73 -19.89
CA GLN A 172 3.42 5.94 -19.58
C GLN A 172 3.50 4.55 -20.23
N LYS A 173 3.81 4.48 -21.53
CA LYS A 173 3.94 3.22 -22.27
C LYS A 173 5.07 2.37 -21.71
N LEU A 174 6.22 2.97 -21.42
CA LEU A 174 7.38 2.30 -20.81
C LEU A 174 7.02 1.59 -19.50
N ILE A 175 6.34 2.28 -18.58
CA ILE A 175 5.91 1.71 -17.29
C ILE A 175 4.85 0.61 -17.54
N ALA A 176 3.88 0.86 -18.40
CA ALA A 176 2.81 -0.08 -18.69
C ALA A 176 3.35 -1.41 -19.25
N GLU A 177 4.30 -1.35 -20.17
CA GLU A 177 4.91 -2.53 -20.79
C GLU A 177 5.83 -3.30 -19.84
N LEU A 178 6.68 -2.59 -19.09
CA LEU A 178 7.62 -3.22 -18.14
C LEU A 178 6.89 -4.01 -17.04
N PHE A 179 5.80 -3.44 -16.51
CA PHE A 179 5.12 -3.98 -15.34
C PHE A 179 3.76 -4.62 -15.64
N ARG A 180 3.25 -4.52 -16.88
CA ARG A 180 1.90 -4.95 -17.28
C ARG A 180 0.82 -4.41 -16.34
N ILE A 181 0.88 -3.10 -16.09
CA ILE A 181 -0.08 -2.39 -15.23
C ILE A 181 -0.70 -1.21 -15.98
N LYS A 182 -1.92 -0.86 -15.59
CA LYS A 182 -2.54 0.40 -16.03
C LYS A 182 -1.83 1.58 -15.36
N VAL A 183 -1.43 2.55 -16.19
CA VAL A 183 -0.79 3.80 -15.78
C VAL A 183 -1.69 4.95 -16.19
N SER A 184 -2.01 5.83 -15.25
CA SER A 184 -2.90 6.97 -15.48
C SER A 184 -2.09 8.19 -15.88
N LEU A 185 -2.57 8.95 -16.86
CA LEU A 185 -2.12 10.31 -17.15
C LEU A 185 -3.15 11.30 -16.62
N LYS A 186 -2.74 12.16 -15.67
CA LYS A 186 -3.61 13.17 -15.07
C LYS A 186 -3.12 14.56 -15.44
N LEU A 187 -3.88 15.24 -16.29
CA LEU A 187 -3.59 16.63 -16.69
C LEU A 187 -4.13 17.61 -15.63
N ARG A 188 -3.25 18.44 -15.08
CA ARG A 188 -3.61 19.57 -14.21
C ARG A 188 -3.59 20.86 -15.02
N LYS A 189 -4.70 21.14 -15.71
CA LYS A 189 -4.83 22.28 -16.66
C LYS A 189 -4.37 23.62 -16.06
N LYS A 190 -4.76 23.92 -14.82
CA LYS A 190 -4.41 25.18 -14.13
C LYS A 190 -2.90 25.39 -13.92
N MET A 191 -2.12 24.30 -13.86
CA MET A 191 -0.69 24.35 -13.56
C MET A 191 0.19 24.05 -14.79
N SER A 192 -0.39 23.74 -15.96
CA SER A 192 0.34 23.24 -17.13
C SER A 192 1.22 22.02 -16.81
N VAL A 193 0.73 21.13 -15.94
CA VAL A 193 1.44 19.93 -15.46
C VAL A 193 0.68 18.66 -15.85
N VAL A 194 1.41 17.60 -16.19
CA VAL A 194 0.88 16.26 -16.37
C VAL A 194 1.55 15.31 -15.38
N ASP A 195 0.73 14.56 -14.64
CA ASP A 195 1.18 13.51 -13.74
C ASP A 195 1.00 12.14 -14.38
N ILE A 196 2.04 11.33 -14.35
CA ILE A 196 2.06 9.93 -14.76
C ILE A 196 2.01 9.10 -13.50
N ILE A 197 0.90 8.40 -13.24
CA ILE A 197 0.64 7.74 -11.95
C ILE A 197 0.45 6.24 -12.14
N ALA A 198 1.30 5.46 -11.48
CA ALA A 198 1.23 4.02 -11.41
C ALA A 198 0.97 3.56 -9.96
N SER A 199 -0.28 3.26 -9.64
CA SER A 199 -0.70 2.86 -8.28
C SER A 199 -0.59 1.34 -8.10
N SER A 200 0.49 0.90 -7.44
CA SER A 200 0.68 -0.50 -7.02
C SER A 200 1.74 -0.60 -5.92
N ARG A 201 1.36 -1.17 -4.77
CA ARG A 201 2.31 -1.45 -3.67
C ARG A 201 3.41 -2.44 -4.08
N ARG A 202 3.11 -3.36 -5.01
CA ARG A 202 4.13 -4.30 -5.54
C ARG A 202 5.13 -3.58 -6.42
N LEU A 203 4.69 -2.60 -7.22
CA LEU A 203 5.56 -1.78 -8.07
C LEU A 203 6.51 -0.95 -7.21
N VAL A 204 5.97 -0.23 -6.23
CA VAL A 204 6.78 0.59 -5.30
C VAL A 204 7.85 -0.27 -4.63
N LYS A 205 7.47 -1.44 -4.09
CA LYS A 205 8.44 -2.37 -3.47
C LYS A 205 9.51 -2.85 -4.45
N PHE A 206 9.15 -3.09 -5.71
CA PHE A 206 10.10 -3.49 -6.73
C PHE A 206 11.08 -2.35 -7.06
N LEU A 207 10.57 -1.15 -7.35
CA LEU A 207 11.40 0.02 -7.67
C LEU A 207 12.32 0.40 -6.51
N ASN A 208 11.83 0.28 -5.26
CA ASN A 208 12.65 0.49 -4.07
C ASN A 208 13.80 -0.51 -3.98
N ARG A 209 13.54 -1.80 -4.25
CA ARG A 209 14.61 -2.81 -4.33
C ARG A 209 15.54 -2.61 -5.53
N ALA A 210 15.05 -2.01 -6.60
CA ALA A 210 15.85 -1.66 -7.76
C ALA A 210 16.76 -0.44 -7.49
N GLY A 211 16.45 0.33 -6.45
CA GLY A 211 17.30 1.38 -5.86
C GLY A 211 16.70 2.79 -5.84
N MET A 212 15.40 2.94 -6.12
CA MET A 212 14.70 4.23 -5.97
C MET A 212 14.15 4.40 -4.55
N PRO A 213 14.59 5.39 -3.75
CA PRO A 213 14.12 5.56 -2.38
C PRO A 213 12.64 5.94 -2.32
N ILE A 214 11.97 5.55 -1.22
CA ILE A 214 10.60 5.96 -0.91
C ILE A 214 10.63 7.28 -0.13
N GLY A 215 9.83 8.26 -0.55
CA GLY A 215 9.77 9.57 0.08
C GLY A 215 10.79 10.56 -0.48
N ASP A 216 11.42 11.33 0.41
CA ASP A 216 12.38 12.39 0.05
C ASP A 216 13.69 11.79 -0.45
N LYS A 217 14.06 12.09 -1.70
CA LYS A 217 15.25 11.52 -2.35
C LYS A 217 16.57 12.02 -1.75
N ILE A 218 16.59 13.30 -1.33
CA ILE A 218 17.81 13.95 -0.83
C ILE A 218 18.11 13.40 0.57
N LYS A 219 17.09 13.37 1.45
CA LYS A 219 17.23 12.81 2.79
C LYS A 219 17.61 11.33 2.78
N ASN A 220 17.14 10.59 1.77
CA ASN A 220 17.43 9.16 1.62
C ASN A 220 18.68 8.85 0.78
N ASN A 221 19.59 9.82 0.58
CA ASN A 221 20.90 9.60 -0.06
C ASN A 221 20.81 8.93 -1.44
N LEU A 222 19.97 9.46 -2.34
CA LEU A 222 19.80 8.95 -3.70
C LEU A 222 21.16 8.72 -4.40
N THR A 223 21.41 7.49 -4.82
CA THR A 223 22.63 7.06 -5.54
C THR A 223 22.25 6.06 -6.63
N VAL A 224 23.03 6.02 -7.71
CA VAL A 224 22.81 5.11 -8.83
C VAL A 224 23.09 3.66 -8.38
N PRO A 225 22.15 2.73 -8.59
CA PRO A 225 22.32 1.34 -8.19
C PRO A 225 23.52 0.67 -8.87
N SER A 226 24.25 -0.17 -8.14
CA SER A 226 25.46 -0.85 -8.65
C SER A 226 25.21 -1.63 -9.94
N TRP A 227 24.04 -2.25 -10.07
CA TRP A 227 23.69 -3.02 -11.26
C TRP A 227 23.60 -2.16 -12.53
N ILE A 228 23.29 -0.88 -12.42
CA ILE A 228 23.32 0.06 -13.56
C ILE A 228 24.78 0.36 -13.92
N LYS A 229 25.64 0.56 -12.92
CA LYS A 229 27.06 0.89 -13.11
C LYS A 229 27.86 -0.25 -13.77
N GLN A 230 27.39 -1.50 -13.67
CA GLN A 230 28.08 -2.69 -14.19
C GLN A 230 28.17 -2.77 -15.73
N LYS A 231 27.16 -2.30 -16.48
CA LYS A 231 27.12 -2.45 -17.94
C LYS A 231 27.02 -1.10 -18.64
N LYS A 232 27.84 -0.88 -19.66
CA LYS A 232 27.80 0.34 -20.51
C LYS A 232 26.40 0.61 -21.07
N ILE A 233 25.67 -0.45 -21.42
CA ILE A 233 24.33 -0.32 -22.00
C ILE A 233 23.31 0.23 -20.99
N TYR A 234 23.40 -0.18 -19.72
CA TYR A 234 22.54 0.32 -18.65
C TYR A 234 22.92 1.74 -18.24
N LYS A 235 24.22 2.03 -18.16
CA LYS A 235 24.75 3.39 -17.98
C LYS A 235 24.17 4.37 -19.02
N LYS A 236 24.25 4.04 -20.31
CA LYS A 236 23.70 4.86 -21.40
C LYS A 236 22.20 5.07 -21.24
N ALA A 237 21.44 3.99 -21.01
CA ALA A 237 19.99 4.06 -20.86
C ALA A 237 19.57 4.90 -19.63
N PHE A 238 20.25 4.74 -18.50
CA PHE A 238 20.01 5.53 -17.30
C PHE A 238 20.29 7.02 -17.52
N ILE A 239 21.44 7.37 -18.14
CA ILE A 239 21.78 8.76 -18.45
C ILE A 239 20.81 9.37 -19.46
N ARG A 240 20.32 8.60 -20.45
CA ARG A 240 19.27 9.05 -21.37
C ARG A 240 18.01 9.45 -20.59
N GLY A 241 17.50 8.56 -19.76
CA GLY A 241 16.28 8.81 -18.98
C GLY A 241 16.42 9.99 -18.01
N LEU A 242 17.59 10.15 -17.38
CA LEU A 242 17.85 11.26 -16.47
C LEU A 242 18.00 12.59 -17.21
N PHE A 243 18.65 12.59 -18.38
CA PHE A 243 18.76 13.79 -19.22
C PHE A 243 17.40 14.21 -19.79
N ASP A 244 16.54 13.25 -20.11
CA ASP A 244 15.20 13.52 -20.62
C ASP A 244 14.31 14.29 -19.63
N THR A 245 14.63 14.25 -18.32
CA THR A 245 13.96 15.04 -17.27
C THR A 245 14.79 16.23 -16.82
N ASP A 246 15.95 15.98 -16.19
CA ASP A 246 16.75 16.98 -15.46
C ASP A 246 17.88 17.55 -16.33
N GLY A 247 17.95 17.08 -17.57
CA GLY A 247 18.91 17.53 -18.56
C GLY A 247 18.47 18.79 -19.29
N CYS A 248 19.45 19.53 -19.78
CA CYS A 248 19.24 20.62 -20.70
C CYS A 248 20.33 20.65 -21.78
N ILE A 249 19.90 21.00 -22.98
CA ILE A 249 20.76 21.49 -24.05
C ILE A 249 20.46 22.98 -24.23
N TYR A 250 21.51 23.79 -24.29
CA TYR A 250 21.42 25.24 -24.44
C TYR A 250 22.53 25.75 -25.36
N LEU A 251 22.37 26.98 -25.83
CA LEU A 251 23.36 27.66 -26.65
C LEU A 251 24.05 28.73 -25.81
N ASP A 252 25.31 28.51 -25.51
CA ASP A 252 26.16 29.43 -24.78
C ASP A 252 26.71 30.49 -25.74
N LYS A 253 26.45 31.76 -25.43
CA LYS A 253 26.78 32.90 -26.31
C LYS A 253 27.82 33.75 -25.62
N HIS A 254 29.03 33.78 -26.18
CA HIS A 254 30.13 34.59 -25.67
C HIS A 254 30.45 35.70 -26.65
N ARG A 255 30.64 36.92 -26.13
CA ARG A 255 31.13 38.04 -26.93
C ARG A 255 32.60 38.27 -26.60
N ILE A 256 33.48 38.05 -27.57
CA ILE A 256 34.91 38.37 -27.42
C ILE A 256 35.23 39.43 -28.47
N LYS A 257 35.62 40.62 -28.01
CA LYS A 257 35.73 41.83 -28.83
C LYS A 257 34.40 42.12 -29.55
N SER A 258 34.42 42.27 -30.88
CA SER A 258 33.24 42.49 -31.74
C SER A 258 32.63 41.20 -32.30
N LYS A 259 33.19 40.02 -32.00
CA LYS A 259 32.71 38.74 -32.53
C LYS A 259 31.87 37.99 -31.49
N GLN A 260 30.74 37.44 -31.93
CA GLN A 260 29.87 36.60 -31.11
C GLN A 260 30.13 35.13 -31.42
N TYR A 261 30.50 34.37 -30.41
CA TYR A 261 30.73 32.93 -30.47
C TYR A 261 29.54 32.20 -29.85
N LYS A 262 29.15 31.10 -30.49
CA LYS A 262 28.05 30.25 -30.06
C LYS A 262 28.57 28.83 -29.87
N HIS A 263 28.33 28.26 -28.70
CA HIS A 263 28.71 26.88 -28.39
C HIS A 263 27.51 26.14 -27.82
N LEU A 264 27.39 24.85 -28.13
CA LEU A 264 26.43 23.99 -27.44
C LEU A 264 26.90 23.75 -26.00
N GLY A 265 25.98 23.86 -25.06
CA GLY A 265 26.14 23.41 -23.69
C GLY A 265 25.17 22.27 -23.41
N TRP A 266 25.68 21.19 -22.81
CA TRP A 266 24.89 20.09 -22.29
C TRP A 266 25.06 20.06 -20.77
N ALA A 267 23.96 19.95 -20.03
CA ALA A 267 24.03 19.81 -18.58
C ALA A 267 22.94 18.90 -18.01
N ILE A 268 23.22 18.28 -16.86
CA ILE A 268 22.23 17.66 -15.95
C ILE A 268 22.41 18.31 -14.59
N THR A 269 21.32 18.72 -13.94
CA THR A 269 21.35 19.37 -12.62
C THR A 269 20.65 18.52 -11.56
N SER A 270 21.29 18.29 -10.42
CA SER A 270 20.69 17.56 -9.29
C SER A 270 21.16 18.12 -7.95
N TYR A 271 20.24 18.18 -6.98
CA TYR A 271 20.56 18.59 -5.60
C TYR A 271 21.07 17.43 -4.74
N ALA A 272 20.99 16.19 -5.22
CA ALA A 272 21.55 15.02 -4.55
C ALA A 272 23.04 14.90 -4.90
N SER A 273 23.93 15.30 -3.99
CA SER A 273 25.38 15.32 -4.21
C SER A 273 25.96 13.96 -4.65
N LYS A 274 25.50 12.86 -4.04
CA LYS A 274 25.91 11.50 -4.43
C LYS A 274 25.50 11.15 -5.87
N LEU A 275 24.31 11.59 -6.29
CA LEU A 275 23.87 11.40 -7.67
C LEU A 275 24.74 12.20 -8.65
N VAL A 276 25.15 13.43 -8.30
CA VAL A 276 26.08 14.23 -9.12
C VAL A 276 27.41 13.51 -9.32
N ILE A 277 27.98 12.95 -8.25
CA ILE A 277 29.23 12.15 -8.32
C ILE A 277 29.03 10.93 -9.22
N ASP A 278 27.93 10.19 -9.03
CA ASP A 278 27.62 9.02 -9.85
C ASP A 278 27.47 9.37 -11.34
N ILE A 279 26.85 10.51 -11.67
CA ILE A 279 26.74 10.99 -13.06
C ILE A 279 28.12 11.27 -13.64
N LEU A 280 29.00 11.93 -12.89
CA LEU A 280 30.38 12.22 -13.33
C LEU A 280 31.13 10.92 -13.67
N ASP A 281 31.08 9.95 -12.77
CA ASP A 281 31.78 8.68 -12.94
C ASP A 281 31.21 7.89 -14.12
N ILE A 282 29.88 7.84 -14.25
CA ILE A 282 29.23 7.15 -15.37
C ILE A 282 29.61 7.80 -16.71
N LEU A 283 29.65 9.13 -16.79
CA LEU A 283 30.02 9.83 -18.03
C LEU A 283 31.50 9.60 -18.37
N LYS A 284 32.41 9.64 -17.39
CA LYS A 284 33.82 9.28 -17.57
C LYS A 284 33.99 7.85 -18.09
N ASP A 285 33.30 6.89 -17.47
CA ASP A 285 33.30 5.47 -17.89
C ASP A 285 32.76 5.25 -19.31
N LEU A 286 31.92 6.16 -19.79
CA LEU A 286 31.39 6.16 -21.15
C LEU A 286 32.31 6.86 -22.17
N GLY A 287 33.44 7.42 -21.71
CA GLY A 287 34.44 8.10 -22.54
C GLY A 287 34.16 9.58 -22.78
N PHE A 288 33.35 10.22 -21.92
CA PHE A 288 33.12 11.66 -21.95
C PHE A 288 34.02 12.36 -20.92
N SER A 289 34.18 13.67 -21.06
CA SER A 289 34.98 14.51 -20.17
C SER A 289 34.08 15.48 -19.41
N PRO A 290 33.23 14.98 -18.49
CA PRO A 290 32.29 15.84 -17.78
C PRO A 290 33.02 16.78 -16.82
N THR A 291 32.45 17.96 -16.68
CA THR A 291 32.97 19.01 -15.81
C THR A 291 31.91 19.40 -14.78
N ASN A 292 32.35 19.58 -13.54
CA ASN A 292 31.53 20.06 -12.44
C ASN A 292 32.46 20.89 -11.54
N ARG A 293 32.11 22.14 -11.27
CA ARG A 293 32.83 22.91 -10.23
C ARG A 293 32.29 22.46 -8.87
N ALA A 294 33.13 22.39 -7.84
CA ALA A 294 32.76 21.85 -6.52
C ALA A 294 31.50 22.50 -5.90
N THR A 295 31.24 23.78 -6.21
CA THR A 295 30.05 24.52 -5.75
C THR A 295 28.81 24.35 -6.63
N GLN A 296 28.93 23.69 -7.77
CA GLN A 296 27.86 23.55 -8.76
C GLN A 296 27.09 22.24 -8.59
N LYS A 297 25.77 22.35 -8.69
CA LYS A 297 24.82 21.22 -8.68
C LYS A 297 24.67 20.54 -10.04
N SER A 298 25.38 21.05 -11.05
CA SER A 298 25.21 20.70 -12.45
C SER A 298 26.47 20.05 -13.00
N VAL A 299 26.30 18.97 -13.75
CA VAL A 299 27.34 18.31 -14.52
C VAL A 299 27.23 18.77 -15.97
N TYR A 300 28.36 19.18 -16.56
CA TYR A 300 28.40 19.78 -17.89
C TYR A 300 29.27 18.96 -18.85
N LEU A 301 28.83 18.85 -20.11
CA LEU A 301 29.69 18.55 -21.25
C LEU A 301 29.82 19.83 -22.08
N ARG A 302 31.07 20.23 -22.38
CA ARG A 302 31.39 21.48 -23.08
C ARG A 302 32.04 21.26 -24.45
N ARG A 303 32.72 20.13 -24.63
CA ARG A 303 33.36 19.79 -25.91
C ARG A 303 32.28 19.50 -26.95
N GLN A 304 32.33 20.21 -28.07
CA GLN A 304 31.28 20.12 -29.10
C GLN A 304 31.18 18.70 -29.66
N GLU A 305 32.31 18.06 -29.96
CA GLU A 305 32.36 16.66 -30.43
C GLU A 305 31.72 15.68 -29.43
N GLU A 306 31.94 15.87 -28.13
CA GLU A 306 31.35 15.03 -27.09
C GLU A 306 29.83 15.20 -27.00
N ILE A 307 29.32 16.43 -27.14
CA ILE A 307 27.87 16.68 -27.19
C ILE A 307 27.27 16.01 -28.43
N HIS A 308 27.90 16.12 -29.60
CA HIS A 308 27.44 15.41 -30.80
C HIS A 308 27.48 13.88 -30.60
N ASN A 309 28.55 13.36 -29.99
CA ASN A 309 28.68 11.94 -29.66
C ASN A 309 27.62 11.45 -28.66
N TYR A 310 27.22 12.28 -27.70
CA TYR A 310 26.11 12.00 -26.78
C TYR A 310 24.82 11.77 -27.58
N PHE A 311 24.42 12.72 -28.41
CA PHE A 311 23.19 12.61 -29.19
C PHE A 311 23.25 11.50 -30.26
N LYS A 312 24.45 11.11 -30.73
CA LYS A 312 24.64 9.95 -31.62
C LYS A 312 24.51 8.61 -30.90
N LYS A 313 25.18 8.45 -29.74
CA LYS A 313 25.34 7.15 -29.04
C LYS A 313 24.29 6.88 -27.95
N ILE A 314 23.86 7.91 -27.23
CA ILE A 314 22.92 7.81 -26.10
C ILE A 314 21.51 8.18 -26.56
N LYS A 315 21.40 9.25 -27.37
CA LYS A 315 20.13 9.82 -27.86
C LYS A 315 19.24 10.34 -26.71
N THR A 316 18.11 10.92 -27.06
CA THR A 316 17.07 11.42 -26.14
C THR A 316 15.73 10.84 -26.60
N ASN A 317 14.88 10.44 -25.65
CA ASN A 317 13.49 10.08 -25.93
C ASN A 317 12.53 11.24 -25.60
N ASN A 318 13.04 12.39 -25.20
CA ASN A 318 12.29 13.63 -25.06
C ASN A 318 12.45 14.52 -26.31
N PRO A 319 11.41 14.63 -27.16
CA PRO A 319 11.46 15.39 -28.41
C PRO A 319 11.88 16.85 -28.24
N LYS A 320 11.56 17.47 -27.09
CA LYS A 320 11.99 18.82 -26.74
C LYS A 320 13.50 19.00 -26.85
N HIS A 321 14.27 18.07 -26.30
CA HIS A 321 15.73 18.16 -26.30
C HIS A 321 16.31 17.83 -27.66
N GLY A 322 15.73 16.85 -28.37
CA GLY A 322 16.12 16.51 -29.74
C GLY A 322 15.92 17.69 -30.71
N ASN A 323 14.74 18.32 -30.64
CA ASN A 323 14.42 19.49 -31.47
C ASN A 323 15.32 20.68 -31.16
N ARG A 324 15.63 20.92 -29.88
CA ARG A 324 16.60 21.96 -29.48
C ARG A 324 17.99 21.68 -30.00
N PHE A 325 18.47 20.44 -29.92
CA PHE A 325 19.78 20.06 -30.43
C PHE A 325 19.89 20.27 -31.94
N ILE A 326 18.89 19.82 -32.71
CA ILE A 326 18.84 20.04 -34.18
C ILE A 326 18.85 21.54 -34.50
N LYS A 327 18.01 22.33 -33.81
CA LYS A 327 17.96 23.78 -34.00
C LYS A 327 19.31 24.43 -33.72
N PHE A 328 19.94 24.11 -32.59
CA PHE A 328 21.17 24.76 -32.18
C PHE A 328 22.38 24.35 -33.00
N ILE A 329 22.43 23.12 -33.54
CA ILE A 329 23.47 22.72 -34.50
C ILE A 329 23.47 23.65 -35.72
N GLY A 330 22.29 23.99 -36.25
CA GLY A 330 22.20 24.91 -37.39
C GLY A 330 22.65 26.34 -37.07
N GLU A 331 22.64 26.73 -35.79
CA GLU A 331 23.08 28.05 -35.33
C GLU A 331 24.56 28.15 -34.96
N VAL A 332 25.24 27.01 -34.77
CA VAL A 332 26.66 26.96 -34.45
C VAL A 332 27.45 26.92 -35.76
N PRO A 333 28.42 27.82 -35.99
CA PRO A 333 29.25 27.79 -37.19
C PRO A 333 29.89 26.40 -37.35
N LYS A 334 29.82 25.83 -38.55
CA LYS A 334 30.59 24.61 -38.85
C LYS A 334 32.06 24.95 -38.66
N TRP A 335 32.71 24.25 -37.75
CA TRP A 335 34.15 24.36 -37.53
C TRP A 335 34.83 23.88 -38.81
N SER A 336 35.50 24.81 -39.49
CA SER A 336 36.46 24.53 -40.57
C SER A 336 37.76 23.99 -40.00
#